data_AF-A0A8I1PD13-F1
#
_entry.id   AF-A0A8I1PD13-F1
#
_cell.length_a   1.000
_cell.length_b   1.000
_cell.length_c   1.000
_cell.angle_alpha   90.00
_cell.angle_beta   90.00
_cell.angle_gamma   90.00
#
_symmetry.space_group_name_H-M   'P 1'
#
loop_
_entity.id
_entity.type
_entity.pdbx_description
1 polymer ?
#
loop_
_entity_poly.entity_id
_entity_poly.type
_entity_poly.pdbx_seq_one_letter_code
_entity_poly.pdbx_strand_id
1 'polypeptide(L)' 'MVLTDDGPALVRGPVELDLPDGTRVRSDRAVTAVCLCRRSKRYPICDTAHRRKVRHEEDHG' A
#
# COMPACT_ATOMS: atom_id res chain seq x y z
N MET A 1 3.67 12.29 -7.35
CA MET A 1 3.73 10.94 -6.77
C MET A 1 4.94 10.23 -7.36
N VAL A 2 5.66 9.46 -6.57
CA VAL A 2 6.80 8.64 -7.00
C VAL A 2 6.41 7.17 -6.88
N LEU A 3 6.60 6.39 -7.92
CA LEU A 3 6.41 4.94 -7.90
C LEU A 3 7.72 4.27 -7.46
N THR A 4 7.62 3.24 -6.64
CA THR A 4 8.77 2.42 -6.24
C THR A 4 8.68 1.05 -6.88
N ASP A 5 9.81 0.40 -7.08
CA ASP A 5 9.86 -1.01 -7.50
C ASP A 5 9.30 -1.94 -6.41
N ASP A 6 8.37 -2.82 -6.77
CA ASP A 6 7.65 -3.76 -5.89
C ASP A 6 7.12 -3.21 -4.55
N GLY A 7 6.85 -1.90 -4.50
CA GLY A 7 6.56 -1.17 -3.27
C GLY A 7 5.38 -0.20 -3.36
N PRO A 8 5.19 0.65 -2.34
CA PRO A 8 4.12 1.64 -2.32
C PRO A 8 4.42 2.82 -3.23
N ALA A 9 3.39 3.55 -3.62
CA ALA A 9 3.58 4.89 -4.17
C ALA A 9 3.84 5.90 -3.06
N LEU A 10 4.82 6.77 -3.22
CA LEU A 10 5.11 7.87 -2.30
C LEU A 10 4.42 9.14 -2.81
N VAL A 11 3.51 9.69 -2.02
CA VAL A 11 2.77 10.91 -2.33
C VAL A 11 3.13 11.98 -1.31
N ARG A 12 3.58 13.16 -1.78
CA ARG A 12 3.82 14.30 -0.89
C ARG A 12 2.48 14.88 -0.47
N GLY A 13 2.30 15.13 0.83
CA GLY A 13 1.03 15.52 1.44
C GLY A 13 0.97 16.96 1.92
N PRO A 14 -0.14 17.34 2.60
CA PRO A 14 -1.27 16.48 3.03
C PRO A 14 -2.12 15.94 1.87
N VAL A 15 -2.73 14.76 2.05
CA VAL A 15 -3.58 14.11 1.02
C VAL A 15 -4.86 13.52 1.61
N GLU A 16 -5.88 13.41 0.75
CA GLU A 16 -7.09 12.62 0.96
C GLU A 16 -7.15 11.53 -0.11
N LEU A 17 -7.49 10.31 0.31
CA LEU A 17 -7.61 9.13 -0.56
C LEU A 17 -9.07 8.69 -0.58
N ASP A 18 -9.66 8.69 -1.77
CA ASP A 18 -11.00 8.14 -2.02
C ASP A 18 -10.90 6.68 -2.47
N LEU A 19 -11.70 5.82 -1.84
CA LEU A 19 -11.84 4.42 -2.20
C LEU A 19 -13.13 4.16 -2.98
N PRO A 20 -13.18 3.09 -3.81
CA PRO A 20 -14.39 2.76 -4.56
C PRO A 20 -15.62 2.44 -3.71
N ASP A 21 -15.42 2.04 -2.45
CA ASP A 21 -16.51 1.80 -1.49
C ASP A 21 -17.05 3.09 -0.83
N GLY A 22 -16.53 4.25 -1.24
CA GLY A 22 -16.88 5.55 -0.68
C GLY A 22 -16.09 5.93 0.57
N THR A 23 -15.21 5.07 1.08
CA THR A 23 -14.36 5.39 2.22
C THR A 23 -13.35 6.47 1.85
N ARG A 24 -13.22 7.49 2.70
CA ARG A 24 -12.20 8.54 2.58
C ARG A 24 -11.17 8.44 3.71
N VAL A 25 -9.89 8.40 3.35
CA VAL A 25 -8.77 8.35 4.31
C VAL A 25 -7.90 9.58 4.16
N ARG A 26 -7.76 10.36 5.23
CA ARG A 26 -6.90 11.55 5.28
C ARG A 26 -5.53 11.21 5.86
N SER A 27 -4.49 11.80 5.27
CA SER A 27 -3.13 11.76 5.79
C SER A 27 -2.52 13.16 5.76
N ASP A 28 -2.13 13.65 6.93
CA ASP A 28 -1.47 14.93 7.16
C ASP A 28 0.07 14.83 7.06
N ARG A 29 0.60 13.64 6.77
CA ARG A 29 2.04 13.41 6.66
C ARG A 29 2.62 14.16 5.46
N ALA A 30 3.83 14.68 5.62
CA ALA A 30 4.57 15.31 4.53
C ALA A 30 4.80 14.35 3.35
N VAL A 31 4.93 13.04 3.63
CA VAL A 31 4.94 11.98 2.64
C VAL A 31 4.09 10.81 3.14
N THR A 32 3.17 10.34 2.29
CA THR A 32 2.29 9.20 2.54
C THR A 32 2.63 8.08 1.58
N ALA A 33 2.86 6.89 2.12
CA ALA A 33 3.07 5.67 1.33
C ALA A 33 1.71 5.00 1.05
N VAL A 34 1.27 5.04 -0.20
CA VAL A 34 0.01 4.45 -0.67
C VAL A 34 0.25 3.02 -1.15
N CYS A 35 -0.58 2.09 -0.66
CA CYS A 35 -0.46 0.68 -0.96
C CYS A 35 -0.89 0.38 -2.41
N LEU A 36 0.02 -0.20 -3.20
CA LEU A 36 -0.28 -0.70 -4.54
C LEU A 36 -0.55 -2.21 -4.59
N CYS A 37 -0.08 -2.97 -3.60
CA CYS A 37 -0.21 -4.44 -3.58
C CYS A 37 -1.53 -4.97 -3.00
N ARG A 38 -2.38 -4.11 -2.42
CA ARG A 38 -3.62 -4.46 -1.70
C ARG A 38 -3.50 -5.46 -0.53
N ARG A 39 -2.28 -5.86 -0.15
CA ARG A 39 -2.05 -6.77 1.00
C ARG A 39 -2.06 -6.07 2.36
N SER A 40 -2.21 -4.74 2.39
CA SER A 40 -2.13 -3.99 3.63
C SER A 40 -3.35 -4.21 4.52
N LYS A 41 -3.13 -4.40 5.81
CA LYS A 41 -4.20 -4.41 6.82
C LYS A 41 -4.73 -3.00 7.13
N ARG A 42 -4.04 -1.97 6.63
CA ARG A 42 -4.40 -0.54 6.78
C ARG A 42 -4.65 0.10 5.42
N TYR A 43 -5.12 -0.68 4.44
CA TYR A 43 -5.47 -0.18 3.12
C TYR A 43 -6.35 1.08 3.24
N PRO A 44 -6.02 2.19 2.55
CA PRO A 44 -5.09 2.33 1.43
C PRO A 44 -3.63 2.64 1.80
N ILE A 45 -3.27 2.75 3.07
CA ILE A 45 -1.91 3.10 3.50
C ILE A 45 -1.04 1.85 3.53
N CYS A 46 0.22 1.97 3.09
CA CYS A 46 1.16 0.86 3.13
C CYS A 46 1.60 0.55 4.57
N ASP A 47 1.60 -0.73 4.94
CA ASP A 47 2.10 -1.29 6.19
C ASP A 47 3.24 -2.30 5.96
N THR A 48 3.94 -2.19 4.83
CA THR A 48 5.04 -3.07 4.41
C THR A 48 4.66 -4.51 4.08
N ALA A 49 3.37 -4.88 4.07
CA ALA A 49 2.90 -6.21 3.70
C ALA A 49 3.31 -6.66 2.26
N HIS A 50 3.73 -5.74 1.40
CA HIS A 50 4.31 -6.08 0.09
C HIS A 50 5.57 -6.95 0.21
N ARG A 51 6.34 -6.81 1.29
CA ARG A 51 7.59 -7.56 1.52
C ARG A 51 7.39 -9.01 1.94
N ARG A 52 6.17 -9.39 2.35
CA ARG A 52 5.90 -10.75 2.81
C ARG A 52 6.03 -11.71 1.62
N LYS A 53 7.08 -12.54 1.62
CA LYS A 53 7.20 -13.67 0.70
C LYS A 53 6.13 -14.69 1.08
N VAL A 54 5.17 -14.94 0.18
CA VAL A 54 4.30 -16.10 0.31
C VAL A 54 5.19 -17.31 0.11
N ARG A 55 5.26 -18.23 1.07
CA ARG A 55 5.86 -19.54 0.80
C ARG A 55 4.95 -20.19 -0.24
N HIS A 56 5.45 -20.42 -1.45
CA HIS A 56 4.79 -21.34 -2.36
C HIS A 56 4.95 -22.74 -1.74
N GLU A 57 3.89 -23.27 -1.13
CA GLU A 57 3.79 -24.69 -0.83
C GLU A 57 3.33 -25.41 -2.09
N GLU A 58 4.23 -25.64 -3.06
CA GLU A 58 4.22 -26.71 -4.11
C GLU A 58 5.66 -26.70 -4.69
N ASP A 59 6.53 -27.69 -4.51
CA ASP A 59 6.53 -28.98 -5.20
C ASP A 59 7.50 -29.94 -4.47
N HIS A 60 6.99 -31.00 -3.85
CA HIS A 60 7.71 -32.24 -3.56
C HIS A 60 6.76 -33.39 -3.96
N GLY A 61 6.64 -33.60 -5.26
CA GLY A 61 6.27 -34.90 -5.83
C GLY A 61 7.49 -35.80 -5.97
#